data_AF-A0AAW9BC94-F1
#
_entry.id   AF-A0AAW9BC94-F1
#
_cell.length_a   1.000
_cell.length_b   1.000
_cell.length_c   1.000
_cell.angle_alpha   90.00
_cell.angle_beta   90.00
_cell.angle_gamma   90.00
#
_symmetry.space_group_name_H-M   'P 1'
#
loop_
_entity.id
_entity.type
_entity.pdbx_description
1 polymer ?
#
loop_
_entity_poly.entity_id
_entity_poly.type
_entity_poly.pdbx_seq_one_letter_code
_entity_poly.pdbx_strand_id
1 'polypeptide(L)'
;WADAKHWVAFKNLSGAITVNHYLSALDMQVNEMGEIEAQPEKRQIYVDLFFKTFWMSILIKVICLLMAYPVAYLLANLPDKRANLLLIVVLLPFWTSLLVRTTSWIVLLQNQGVINDLLIWSGLTSERIQMIHNTFGTVVSMVHILLPFMILPLYSVMKGISPTYFRAARSLG
;
A
#
# COMPACT_ATOMS: atom_id res chain seq x y z
N TRP A 1 -21.30 -28.27 -35.68
CA TRP A 1 -20.05 -28.99 -36.05
C TRP A 1 -19.38 -28.47 -37.32
N ALA A 2 -20.12 -27.91 -38.29
CA ALA A 2 -19.55 -27.34 -39.52
C ALA A 2 -18.99 -25.91 -39.36
N ASP A 3 -19.22 -25.26 -38.22
CA ASP A 3 -18.79 -23.88 -38.01
C ASP A 3 -17.34 -23.84 -37.50
N ALA A 4 -16.46 -23.21 -38.29
CA ALA A 4 -15.02 -23.11 -38.00
C ALA A 4 -14.74 -22.43 -36.65
N LYS A 5 -15.65 -21.55 -36.21
CA LYS A 5 -15.56 -20.81 -34.94
C LYS A 5 -15.48 -21.73 -33.73
N HIS A 6 -16.23 -22.82 -33.72
CA HIS A 6 -16.22 -23.77 -32.60
C HIS A 6 -14.91 -24.55 -32.51
N TRP A 7 -14.28 -24.85 -33.66
CA TRP A 7 -13.01 -25.57 -33.72
C TRP A 7 -11.83 -24.71 -33.27
N VAL A 8 -11.84 -23.40 -33.57
CA VAL A 8 -10.82 -22.46 -33.08
C VAL A 8 -10.90 -22.28 -31.56
N ALA A 9 -12.12 -22.15 -31.02
CA ALA A 9 -12.33 -22.08 -29.57
C ALA A 9 -11.84 -23.36 -28.85
N PHE A 10 -12.12 -24.54 -29.42
CA PHE A 10 -11.67 -25.81 -28.86
C PHE A 10 -10.14 -25.96 -28.91
N LYS A 11 -9.51 -25.54 -30.01
CA LYS A 11 -8.04 -25.53 -30.15
C LYS A 11 -7.39 -24.62 -29.11
N ASN A 12 -7.93 -23.41 -28.90
CA ASN A 12 -7.44 -22.44 -27.92
C ASN A 12 -7.61 -22.89 -26.46
N LEU A 13 -8.58 -23.79 -26.19
CA LEU A 13 -8.82 -24.38 -24.87
C LEU A 13 -8.09 -25.71 -24.63
N SER A 14 -7.60 -26.38 -25.69
CA SER A 14 -7.00 -27.73 -25.63
C SER A 14 -5.51 -27.77 -25.29
N GLY A 15 -4.83 -26.62 -25.25
CA GLY A 15 -3.40 -26.54 -24.90
C GLY A 15 -3.18 -26.73 -23.40
N ALA A 16 -2.14 -27.48 -23.01
CA ALA A 16 -1.75 -27.70 -21.62
C ALA A 16 -1.38 -26.40 -20.85
N ILE A 17 -1.14 -25.30 -21.58
CA ILE A 17 -0.89 -23.95 -21.08
C ILE A 17 -1.84 -22.98 -21.80
N THR A 18 -2.75 -22.36 -21.05
CA THR A 18 -3.73 -21.41 -21.60
C THR A 18 -3.15 -20.00 -21.65
N VAL A 19 -2.50 -19.64 -22.77
CA VAL A 19 -1.90 -18.30 -23.01
C VAL A 19 -2.93 -17.17 -22.84
N ASN A 20 -4.21 -17.44 -23.05
CA ASN A 20 -5.30 -16.46 -22.85
C ASN A 20 -5.35 -15.87 -21.44
N HIS A 21 -4.95 -16.60 -20.39
CA HIS A 21 -4.93 -16.03 -19.03
C HIS A 21 -3.84 -14.97 -18.88
N TYR A 22 -2.68 -15.17 -19.50
CA TYR A 22 -1.59 -14.19 -19.48
C TYR A 22 -1.91 -12.96 -20.32
N LEU A 23 -2.52 -13.16 -21.49
CA LEU A 23 -3.00 -12.05 -22.33
C LEU A 23 -4.08 -11.24 -21.61
N SER A 24 -4.99 -11.89 -20.89
CA SER A 24 -6.02 -11.18 -20.11
C SER A 24 -5.44 -10.28 -19.02
N ALA A 25 -4.29 -10.64 -18.43
CA ALA A 25 -3.61 -9.79 -17.45
C ALA A 25 -3.03 -8.50 -18.05
N LEU A 26 -2.82 -8.47 -19.37
CA LEU A 26 -2.39 -7.30 -20.14
C LEU A 26 -3.55 -6.64 -20.90
N ASP A 27 -4.80 -6.93 -20.50
CA ASP A 27 -6.00 -6.45 -21.18
C ASP A 27 -6.07 -6.84 -22.67
N MET A 28 -5.47 -7.98 -23.03
CA MET A 28 -5.50 -8.57 -24.38
C MET A 28 -6.33 -9.87 -24.42
N GLN A 29 -6.83 -10.22 -25.61
CA GLN A 29 -7.50 -11.49 -25.88
C GLN A 29 -7.15 -12.02 -27.26
N VAL A 30 -7.32 -13.33 -27.44
CA VAL A 30 -7.26 -13.95 -28.75
C VAL A 30 -8.66 -13.98 -29.35
N ASN A 31 -8.85 -13.39 -30.52
CA ASN A 31 -10.15 -13.34 -31.20
C ASN A 31 -10.51 -14.69 -31.87
N GLU A 32 -11.67 -14.76 -32.51
CA GLU A 32 -12.17 -15.97 -33.21
C GLU A 32 -11.29 -16.44 -34.39
N MET A 33 -10.38 -15.60 -34.89
CA MET A 33 -9.43 -15.86 -35.96
C MET A 33 -8.03 -16.27 -35.46
N GLY A 34 -7.81 -16.29 -34.13
CA GLY A 34 -6.52 -16.62 -33.54
C GLY A 34 -5.54 -15.43 -33.44
N GLU A 35 -6.00 -14.21 -33.72
CA GLU A 35 -5.18 -12.99 -33.62
C GLU A 35 -5.28 -12.37 -32.23
N ILE A 36 -4.19 -11.73 -31.77
CA ILE A 36 -4.16 -11.01 -30.48
C ILE A 36 -4.74 -9.62 -30.70
N GLU A 37 -5.83 -9.32 -30.01
CA GLU A 37 -6.51 -8.03 -30.04
C GLU A 37 -6.66 -7.48 -28.61
N ALA A 38 -6.74 -6.17 -28.48
CA ALA A 38 -7.08 -5.55 -27.21
C ALA A 38 -8.50 -5.96 -26.78
N GLN A 39 -8.70 -6.16 -25.48
CA GLN A 39 -10.03 -6.36 -24.92
C GLN A 39 -10.90 -5.12 -25.20
N PRO A 40 -12.24 -5.26 -25.28
CA PRO A 40 -13.13 -4.11 -25.39
C PRO A 40 -12.87 -3.13 -24.24
N GLU A 41 -12.95 -1.81 -24.48
CA GLU A 41 -12.60 -0.77 -23.48
C GLU A 41 -13.22 -1.02 -22.09
N LYS A 42 -14.45 -1.53 -22.03
CA LYS A 42 -15.16 -1.86 -20.78
C LYS A 42 -14.49 -2.96 -19.94
N ARG A 43 -13.60 -3.78 -20.53
CA ARG A 43 -12.88 -4.89 -19.90
C ARG A 43 -11.39 -4.61 -19.71
N GLN A 44 -10.87 -3.49 -20.22
CA GLN A 44 -9.47 -3.09 -20.04
C GLN A 44 -9.28 -2.47 -18.64
N ILE A 45 -9.26 -3.31 -17.61
CA ILE A 45 -9.22 -2.87 -16.20
C ILE A 45 -7.93 -3.34 -15.52
N TYR A 46 -7.30 -4.41 -16.01
CA TYR A 46 -6.19 -5.03 -15.29
C TYR A 46 -4.94 -4.16 -15.29
N VAL A 47 -4.60 -3.55 -16.43
CA VAL A 47 -3.40 -2.71 -16.55
C VAL A 47 -3.54 -1.42 -15.73
N ASP A 48 -4.71 -0.77 -15.79
CA ASP A 48 -4.97 0.44 -14.99
C ASP A 48 -4.96 0.14 -13.48
N LEU A 49 -5.61 -0.96 -13.07
CA LEU A 49 -5.61 -1.39 -11.67
C LEU A 49 -4.19 -1.73 -11.18
N PHE A 50 -3.38 -2.37 -12.02
CA PHE A 50 -1.99 -2.67 -11.73
C PHE A 50 -1.17 -1.40 -11.53
N PHE A 51 -1.28 -0.44 -12.45
CA PHE A 51 -0.58 0.85 -12.35
C PHE A 51 -1.02 1.62 -11.11
N LYS A 52 -2.32 1.69 -10.85
CA LYS A 52 -2.88 2.32 -9.65
C LYS A 52 -2.35 1.70 -8.36
N THR A 53 -2.29 0.37 -8.30
CA THR A 53 -1.78 -0.36 -7.13
C THR A 53 -0.29 -0.12 -6.94
N PHE A 54 0.48 -0.17 -8.03
CA PHE A 54 1.91 0.10 -8.03
C PHE A 54 2.20 1.53 -7.53
N TRP A 55 1.53 2.54 -8.10
CA TRP A 55 1.65 3.94 -7.68
C TRP A 55 1.32 4.13 -6.20
N MET A 56 0.19 3.55 -5.75
CA MET A 56 -0.23 3.63 -4.36
C MET A 56 0.76 2.96 -3.41
N SER A 57 1.32 1.81 -3.80
CA SER A 57 2.34 1.12 -2.98
C SER A 57 3.62 1.94 -2.82
N ILE A 58 4.07 2.62 -3.87
CA ILE A 58 5.24 3.52 -3.82
C ILE A 58 4.93 4.72 -2.92
N LEU A 59 3.78 5.35 -3.11
CA LEU A 59 3.35 6.50 -2.29
C LEU A 59 3.33 6.14 -0.80
N ILE A 60 2.66 5.04 -0.45
CA ILE A 60 2.58 4.55 0.95
C ILE A 60 3.97 4.26 1.49
N LYS A 61 4.81 3.56 0.72
CA LYS A 61 6.20 3.26 1.13
C LYS A 61 6.98 4.54 1.43
N VAL A 62 6.90 5.54 0.56
CA VAL A 62 7.63 6.82 0.74
C VAL A 62 7.15 7.54 2.00
N ILE A 63 5.84 7.65 2.21
CA ILE A 63 5.27 8.28 3.41
C ILE A 63 5.69 7.51 4.67
N CYS A 64 5.55 6.18 4.66
CA CYS A 64 5.99 5.33 5.77
C CYS A 64 7.48 5.52 6.06
N LEU A 65 8.34 5.58 5.05
CA LEU A 65 9.77 5.77 5.22
C LEU A 65 10.08 7.14 5.84
N LEU A 66 9.48 8.21 5.32
CA LEU A 66 9.67 9.57 5.82
C LEU A 66 9.22 9.72 7.28
N MET A 67 8.15 9.04 7.68
CA MET A 67 7.66 9.05 9.06
C MET A 67 8.43 8.09 9.99
N ALA A 68 8.77 6.90 9.51
CA ALA A 68 9.44 5.87 10.31
C ALA A 68 10.91 6.21 10.57
N TYR A 69 11.59 6.84 9.62
CA TYR A 69 13.01 7.22 9.77
C TYR A 69 13.30 8.09 11.01
N PRO A 70 12.62 9.23 11.24
CA PRO A 70 12.89 10.05 12.43
C PRO A 70 12.55 9.31 13.73
N VAL A 71 11.51 8.48 13.73
CA VAL A 71 11.14 7.68 14.90
C VAL A 71 12.21 6.62 15.19
N ALA A 72 12.66 5.88 14.18
CA ALA A 72 13.71 4.88 14.32
C ALA A 72 15.06 5.50 14.75
N TYR A 73 15.40 6.67 14.19
CA TYR A 73 16.59 7.42 14.58
C TYR A 73 16.52 7.89 16.02
N LEU A 74 15.37 8.41 16.47
CA LEU A 74 15.16 8.80 17.86
C LEU A 74 15.30 7.60 18.81
N LEU A 75 14.70 6.46 18.46
CA LEU A 75 14.80 5.22 19.23
C LEU A 75 16.24 4.72 19.35
N ALA A 76 17.03 4.81 18.27
CA ALA A 76 18.42 4.36 18.26
C ALA A 76 19.36 5.23 19.12
N ASN A 77 19.02 6.50 19.34
CA ASN A 77 19.82 7.43 20.14
C ASN A 77 19.38 7.54 21.62
N LEU A 78 18.26 6.91 22.00
CA LEU A 78 17.74 6.94 23.36
C LEU A 78 18.39 5.84 24.24
N PRO A 79 18.42 6.03 25.58
CA PRO A 79 18.82 4.97 26.50
C PRO A 79 17.93 3.73 26.35
N ASP A 80 18.51 2.54 26.45
CA ASP A 80 17.84 1.24 26.17
C ASP A 80 16.48 1.08 26.86
N LYS A 81 16.34 1.52 28.11
CA LYS A 81 15.07 1.43 28.85
C LYS A 81 13.95 2.24 28.19
N ARG A 82 14.24 3.45 27.73
CA ARG A 82 13.25 4.33 27.07
C ARG A 82 12.97 3.87 25.65
N ALA A 83 13.99 3.43 24.92
CA ALA A 83 13.85 2.88 23.58
C ALA A 83 12.94 1.64 23.59
N ASN A 84 13.16 0.70 24.52
CA ASN A 84 12.33 -0.50 24.65
C ASN A 84 10.87 -0.17 25.00
N LEU A 85 10.62 0.80 25.89
CA LEU A 85 9.27 1.24 26.23
C LEU A 85 8.53 1.82 25.00
N LEU A 86 9.19 2.72 24.26
CA LEU A 86 8.60 3.30 23.05
C LEU A 86 8.38 2.26 21.96
N LEU A 87 9.28 1.27 21.85
CA LEU A 87 9.15 0.18 20.90
C LEU A 87 7.93 -0.70 21.21
N ILE A 88 7.60 -0.91 22.50
CA ILE A 88 6.35 -1.56 22.91
C ILE A 88 5.13 -0.74 22.47
N VAL A 89 5.15 0.59 22.64
CA VAL A 89 4.05 1.47 22.20
C VAL A 89 3.87 1.41 20.68
N VAL A 90 4.96 1.39 19.91
CA VAL A 90 4.93 1.24 18.44
C VAL A 90 4.37 -0.12 18.03
N LEU A 91 4.63 -1.18 18.82
CA LEU A 91 4.12 -2.52 18.57
C LEU A 91 2.67 -2.73 19.02
N LEU A 92 2.12 -1.87 19.87
CA LEU A 92 0.73 -1.93 20.36
C LEU A 92 -0.31 -2.15 19.23
N PRO A 93 -0.26 -1.44 18.09
CA PRO A 93 -1.17 -1.71 16.97
C PRO A 93 -1.05 -3.11 16.36
N PHE A 94 -0.01 -3.90 16.63
CA PHE A 94 0.03 -5.31 16.21
C PHE A 94 -0.87 -6.20 17.03
N TRP A 95 -1.08 -5.85 18.29
CA TRP A 95 -1.87 -6.66 19.21
C TRP A 95 -3.36 -6.43 18.97
N THR A 96 -3.73 -5.40 18.20
CA THR A 96 -5.09 -5.17 17.75
C THR A 96 -5.38 -5.89 16.43
N SER A 97 -6.52 -6.57 16.38
CA SER A 97 -6.98 -7.28 15.17
C SER A 97 -7.02 -6.31 13.98
N LEU A 98 -6.60 -6.80 12.81
CA LEU A 98 -6.67 -6.04 11.57
C LEU A 98 -8.09 -5.54 11.30
N LEU A 99 -9.10 -6.37 11.59
CA LEU A 99 -10.50 -6.01 11.41
C LEU A 99 -10.88 -4.78 12.25
N VAL A 100 -10.50 -4.76 13.53
CA VAL A 100 -10.78 -3.62 14.43
C VAL A 100 -10.10 -2.36 13.91
N ARG A 101 -8.83 -2.44 13.48
CA ARG A 101 -8.13 -1.29 12.91
C ARG A 101 -8.82 -0.76 11.65
N THR A 102 -9.23 -1.65 10.76
CA THR A 102 -9.94 -1.26 9.53
C THR A 102 -11.30 -0.62 9.84
N THR A 103 -12.09 -1.19 10.75
CA THR A 103 -13.41 -0.63 11.11
C THR A 103 -13.29 0.68 11.87
N SER A 104 -12.29 0.83 12.75
CA SER A 104 -12.01 2.10 13.42
C SER A 104 -11.70 3.21 12.42
N TRP A 105 -10.84 2.96 11.43
CA TRP A 105 -10.56 3.94 10.37
C TRP A 105 -11.77 4.24 9.50
N ILE A 106 -12.60 3.23 9.19
CA ILE A 106 -13.87 3.44 8.48
C ILE A 106 -14.75 4.43 9.25
N VAL A 107 -14.95 4.22 10.56
CA VAL A 107 -15.79 5.10 11.40
C VAL A 107 -15.20 6.50 11.52
N LEU A 108 -13.88 6.63 11.67
CA LEU A 108 -13.21 7.94 11.80
C LEU A 108 -13.26 8.77 10.50
N LEU A 109 -13.14 8.11 9.34
CA LEU A 109 -13.08 8.74 8.02
C LEU A 109 -14.44 8.84 7.31
N GLN A 110 -15.51 8.34 7.94
CA GLN A 110 -16.86 8.53 7.44
C GLN A 110 -17.20 10.03 7.31
N ASN A 111 -18.21 10.35 6.49
CA ASN A 111 -18.64 11.73 6.30
C ASN A 111 -19.07 12.39 7.62
N GLN A 112 -19.69 11.61 8.52
CA GLN A 112 -20.07 12.02 9.88
C GLN A 112 -19.06 11.56 10.94
N GLY A 113 -17.83 11.25 10.54
CA GLY A 113 -16.77 10.81 11.43
C GLY A 113 -16.07 11.97 12.14
N VAL A 114 -15.37 11.65 13.23
CA VAL A 114 -14.66 12.61 14.08
C VAL A 114 -13.65 13.46 13.29
N ILE A 115 -13.00 12.90 12.28
CA ILE A 115 -12.01 13.63 11.46
C ILE A 115 -12.68 14.76 10.68
N ASN A 116 -13.84 14.49 10.08
CA ASN A 116 -14.60 15.51 9.35
C ASN A 116 -15.10 16.61 10.30
N ASP A 117 -15.58 16.25 11.49
CA ASP A 117 -16.03 17.22 12.50
C ASP A 117 -14.88 18.13 12.94
N LEU A 118 -13.68 17.58 13.15
CA LEU A 118 -12.49 18.35 13.47
C LEU A 118 -12.04 19.27 12.31
N LEU A 119 -12.16 18.85 11.05
CA LEU A 119 -11.85 19.71 9.89
C LEU A 119 -12.79 20.90 9.79
N ILE A 120 -14.09 20.69 10.02
CA ILE A 120 -15.09 21.77 10.02
C ILE A 120 -14.86 22.70 11.21
N TRP A 121 -14.63 22.13 12.40
CA TRP A 121 -14.39 22.90 13.61
C TRP A 121 -13.11 23.76 13.53
N SER A 122 -12.05 23.24 12.91
CA SER A 122 -10.80 23.99 12.67
C SER A 122 -10.91 25.04 11.56
N GLY A 123 -12.04 25.10 10.85
CA GLY A 123 -12.28 26.07 9.77
C GLY A 123 -11.50 25.78 8.48
N LEU A 124 -10.85 24.61 8.36
CA LEU A 124 -10.13 24.23 7.14
C LEU A 124 -11.10 23.93 5.97
N THR A 125 -12.30 23.44 6.28
CA THR A 125 -13.32 23.11 5.25
C THR A 125 -14.71 23.49 5.75
N SER A 126 -15.54 24.06 4.86
CA SER A 126 -16.95 24.40 5.13
C SER A 126 -17.93 23.23 4.92
N GLU A 127 -17.50 22.20 4.19
CA GLU A 127 -18.31 21.03 3.83
C GLU A 127 -17.64 19.71 4.24
N ARG A 128 -18.44 18.66 4.44
CA ARG A 128 -17.96 17.31 4.80
C ARG A 128 -17.33 16.65 3.57
N ILE A 129 -16.07 16.23 3.68
CA ILE A 129 -15.34 15.59 2.58
C ILE A 129 -15.53 14.08 2.67
N GLN A 130 -15.82 13.44 1.53
CA GLN A 130 -15.83 11.98 1.43
C GLN A 130 -14.40 11.42 1.43
N MET A 131 -13.91 11.10 2.64
CA MET A 131 -12.57 10.52 2.84
C MET A 131 -12.58 8.99 2.80
N ILE A 132 -13.76 8.38 2.98
CA ILE A 132 -13.96 6.93 2.93
C ILE A 132 -14.17 6.43 1.50
N HIS A 133 -13.69 5.22 1.19
CA HIS A 133 -13.70 4.62 -0.16
C HIS A 133 -12.88 5.38 -1.22
N ASN A 134 -11.96 6.25 -0.79
CA ASN A 134 -11.01 6.95 -1.64
C ASN A 134 -9.57 6.49 -1.35
N THR A 135 -8.65 6.79 -2.28
CA THR A 135 -7.20 6.63 -2.15
C THR A 135 -6.68 7.24 -0.84
N PHE A 136 -7.16 8.41 -0.43
CA PHE A 136 -6.74 9.06 0.81
C PHE A 136 -6.97 8.17 2.05
N GLY A 137 -8.20 7.69 2.25
CA GLY A 137 -8.52 6.83 3.39
C GLY A 137 -7.73 5.52 3.38
N THR A 138 -7.51 4.94 2.20
CA THR A 138 -6.64 3.77 2.04
C THR A 138 -5.19 4.09 2.44
N VAL A 139 -4.61 5.19 1.96
CA VAL A 139 -3.23 5.59 2.28
C VAL A 139 -3.07 5.80 3.78
N VAL A 140 -3.94 6.57 4.43
CA VAL A 140 -3.85 6.84 5.88
C VAL A 140 -3.91 5.54 6.69
N SER A 141 -4.89 4.67 6.38
CA SER A 141 -5.06 3.40 7.09
C SER A 141 -3.84 2.48 6.89
N MET A 142 -3.36 2.37 5.65
CA MET A 142 -2.23 1.50 5.33
C MET A 142 -0.92 2.00 5.94
N VAL A 143 -0.70 3.33 5.94
CA VAL A 143 0.47 3.94 6.59
C VAL A 143 0.45 3.61 8.08
N HIS A 144 -0.67 3.79 8.78
CA HIS A 144 -0.78 3.44 10.20
C HIS A 144 -0.48 1.95 10.46
N ILE A 145 -0.98 1.05 9.60
CA ILE A 145 -0.78 -0.40 9.76
C ILE A 145 0.67 -0.82 9.49
N LEU A 146 1.32 -0.22 8.47
CA LEU A 146 2.66 -0.62 8.01
C LEU A 146 3.80 0.11 8.71
N LEU A 147 3.53 1.27 9.32
CA LEU A 147 4.56 2.10 9.96
C LEU A 147 5.35 1.35 11.04
N PRO A 148 4.74 0.55 11.93
CA PRO A 148 5.50 -0.26 12.90
C PRO A 148 6.43 -1.28 12.22
N PHE A 149 6.01 -1.91 11.13
CA PHE A 149 6.85 -2.84 10.37
C PHE A 149 8.05 -2.15 9.71
N MET A 150 7.92 -0.87 9.33
CA MET A 150 9.03 -0.08 8.78
C MET A 150 10.01 0.36 9.86
N ILE A 151 9.51 0.69 11.06
CA ILE A 151 10.36 1.17 12.17
C ILE A 151 11.32 0.08 12.66
N LEU A 152 10.84 -1.15 12.85
CA LEU A 152 11.64 -2.24 13.44
C LEU A 152 12.96 -2.51 12.69
N PRO A 153 12.99 -2.76 11.37
CA PRO A 153 14.23 -3.02 10.65
C PRO A 153 15.13 -1.77 10.62
N LEU A 154 14.57 -0.57 10.47
CA LEU A 154 15.34 0.68 10.50
C LEU A 154 16.03 0.85 11.87
N TYR A 155 15.30 0.68 12.96
CA TYR A 155 15.85 0.74 14.31
C TYR A 155 16.94 -0.32 14.53
N SER A 156 16.69 -1.57 14.11
CA SER A 156 17.65 -2.66 14.28
C SER A 156 18.97 -2.38 13.57
N VAL A 157 18.93 -1.82 12.36
CA VAL A 157 20.14 -1.47 11.60
C VAL A 157 20.82 -0.25 12.23
N MET A 158 20.07 0.81 12.56
CA MET A 158 20.61 2.05 13.12
C MET A 158 21.30 1.82 14.47
N LYS A 159 20.72 0.98 15.34
CA LYS A 159 21.31 0.64 16.65
C LYS A 159 22.63 -0.12 16.52
N GLY A 160 22.85 -0.84 15.42
CA GLY A 160 24.10 -1.55 15.14
C GLY A 160 25.25 -0.63 14.69
N ILE A 161 24.98 0.62 14.30
CA ILE A 161 25.99 1.56 13.84
C ILE A 161 26.79 2.09 15.03
N SER A 162 28.10 1.82 15.07
CA SER A 162 28.97 2.33 16.13
C SER A 162 29.00 3.87 16.15
N PRO A 163 28.88 4.52 17.33
CA PRO A 163 29.00 5.97 17.48
C PRO A 163 30.33 6.53 16.95
N THR A 164 31.37 5.70 16.83
CA THR A 164 32.68 6.10 16.27
C THR A 164 32.57 6.51 14.80
N TYR A 165 31.73 5.86 14.00
CA TYR A 165 31.52 6.27 12.61
C TYR A 165 30.91 7.67 12.51
N PHE A 166 30.00 8.00 13.43
CA PHE A 166 29.40 9.32 13.50
C PHE A 166 30.42 10.40 13.88
N ARG A 167 31.33 10.09 14.81
CA ARG A 167 32.45 10.97 15.18
C ARG A 167 33.43 11.16 14.02
N ALA A 168 33.81 10.08 13.34
CA ALA A 168 34.72 10.13 12.20
C ALA A 168 34.13 10.94 11.04
N ALA A 169 32.86 10.74 10.71
CA ALA A 169 32.15 11.53 9.70
C ALA A 169 32.16 13.02 10.05
N ARG A 170 31.84 13.38 11.31
CA ARG A 170 31.85 14.77 11.77
C ARG A 170 33.23 15.42 11.73
N SER A 171 34.30 14.65 11.86
CA SER A 171 35.67 15.15 11.75
C SER A 171 36.11 15.38 10.30
N LEU A 172 35.41 14.82 9.31
CA LEU A 172 35.75 14.93 7.88
C LEU A 172 35.04 16.11 7.18
N GLY A 173 34.14 16.82 7.86
CA GLY A 173 33.37 17.95 7.33
C GLY A 173 31.88 17.64 7.28
#